data_AF-A0A536LTA1-F1
#
_entry.id   AF-A0A536LTA1-F1
#
_cell.length_a   1.000
_cell.length_b   1.000
_cell.length_c   1.000
_cell.angle_alpha   90.00
_cell.angle_beta   90.00
_cell.angle_gamma   90.00
#
_symmetry.space_group_name_H-M   'P 1'
#
loop_
_entity.id
_entity.type
_entity.pdbx_description
1 polymer ?
#
loop_
_entity_poly.entity_id
_entity_poly.type
_entity_poly.pdbx_seq_one_letter_code
_entity_poly.pdbx_strand_id
1 'polypeptide(L)'
;MTKRTSEESDTDERLAEAQARIESLEAAAADAEARAATALEELTGAREARSNLEAQLEEAVAAWETAEGELARTRSEAADTRMGLAEAAVKYREAKLAAAPEIPQELVPAAESLAEIDEAFEAARRVAAQLRERIEDERLSARVPVGSPSRRPTDLSALSASEK
;
A
#
# COMPACT_ATOMS: atom_id res chain seq x y z
N MET A 1 -74.76 71.24 -38.91
CA MET A 1 -74.34 69.92 -39.44
C MET A 1 -72.87 69.60 -39.17
N THR A 2 -72.01 70.58 -38.87
CA THR A 2 -70.56 70.41 -38.65
C THR A 2 -70.15 69.73 -37.33
N LYS A 3 -70.97 69.76 -36.28
CA LYS A 3 -70.63 69.14 -34.98
C LYS A 3 -70.72 67.60 -35.01
N ARG A 4 -71.69 67.05 -35.76
CA ARG A 4 -71.91 65.60 -35.87
C ARG A 4 -70.79 64.90 -36.65
N THR A 5 -70.29 65.54 -37.70
CA THR A 5 -69.16 65.03 -38.50
C THR A 5 -67.83 65.08 -37.75
N SER A 6 -67.67 66.02 -36.81
CA SER A 6 -66.48 66.10 -35.94
C SER A 6 -66.53 65.04 -34.84
N GLU A 7 -67.70 64.77 -34.27
CA GLU A 7 -67.87 63.70 -33.26
C GLU A 7 -67.65 62.31 -33.89
N GLU A 8 -68.11 62.09 -35.14
CA GLU A 8 -67.85 60.86 -35.90
C GLU A 8 -66.35 60.68 -36.23
N SER A 9 -65.65 61.75 -36.63
CA SER A 9 -64.20 61.67 -36.89
C SER A 9 -63.37 61.35 -35.65
N ASP A 10 -63.73 61.95 -34.50
CA ASP A 10 -63.03 61.70 -33.23
C ASP A 10 -63.24 60.25 -32.74
N THR A 11 -64.41 59.66 -33.04
CA THR A 11 -64.66 58.24 -32.71
C THR A 11 -63.90 57.28 -33.61
N ASP A 12 -63.76 57.60 -34.89
CA ASP A 12 -63.01 56.79 -35.84
C ASP A 12 -61.50 56.80 -35.53
N GLU A 13 -60.97 57.96 -35.14
CA GLU A 13 -59.57 58.10 -34.72
C GLU A 13 -59.28 57.28 -33.44
N ARG A 14 -60.18 57.33 -32.45
CA ARG A 14 -60.06 56.51 -31.23
C ARG A 14 -60.18 55.01 -31.51
N LEU A 15 -61.04 54.62 -32.46
CA LEU A 15 -61.20 53.23 -32.86
C LEU A 15 -59.94 52.71 -33.56
N ALA A 16 -59.35 53.51 -34.46
CA ALA A 16 -58.08 53.19 -35.11
C ALA A 16 -56.93 53.09 -34.10
N GLU A 17 -56.84 54.01 -33.13
CA GLU A 17 -55.84 53.95 -32.06
C GLU A 17 -56.01 52.70 -31.18
N ALA A 18 -57.24 52.37 -30.80
CA ALA A 18 -57.53 51.17 -30.02
C ALA A 18 -57.18 49.89 -30.80
N GLN A 19 -57.47 49.84 -32.10
CA GLN A 19 -57.10 48.73 -32.97
C GLN A 19 -55.58 48.56 -33.05
N ALA A 20 -54.83 49.64 -33.31
CA ALA A 20 -53.37 49.60 -33.33
C ALA A 20 -52.78 49.15 -31.99
N ARG A 21 -53.39 49.55 -30.87
CA ARG A 21 -52.98 49.10 -29.54
C ARG A 21 -53.26 47.63 -29.31
N ILE A 22 -54.40 47.12 -29.77
CA ILE A 22 -54.74 45.68 -29.69
C ILE A 22 -53.71 44.88 -30.49
N GLU A 23 -53.44 45.27 -31.74
CA GLU A 23 -52.43 44.60 -32.59
C GLU A 23 -51.04 44.60 -31.95
N SER A 24 -50.62 45.73 -31.36
CA SER A 24 -49.36 45.82 -30.64
C SER A 24 -49.31 44.91 -29.40
N LEU A 25 -50.41 44.79 -28.66
CA LEU A 25 -50.49 43.93 -27.49
C LEU A 25 -50.50 42.44 -27.89
N GLU A 26 -51.19 42.08 -28.96
CA GLU A 26 -51.21 40.72 -29.50
C GLU A 26 -49.81 40.29 -29.97
N ALA A 27 -49.08 41.17 -30.65
CA ALA A 27 -47.69 40.90 -31.04
C ALA A 27 -46.77 40.70 -29.83
N ALA A 28 -46.92 41.53 -28.79
CA ALA A 28 -46.14 41.41 -27.56
C ALA A 28 -46.50 40.14 -26.77
N ALA A 29 -47.77 39.75 -26.75
CA ALA A 29 -48.23 38.52 -26.11
C ALA A 29 -47.66 37.28 -26.84
N ALA A 30 -47.72 37.27 -28.17
CA ALA A 30 -47.15 36.19 -28.97
C ALA A 30 -45.62 36.04 -28.76
N ASP A 31 -44.88 37.15 -28.70
CA ASP A 31 -43.44 37.12 -28.39
C ASP A 31 -43.17 36.61 -26.96
N ALA A 32 -43.96 37.05 -25.98
CA ALA A 32 -43.82 36.59 -24.60
C ALA A 32 -44.12 35.09 -24.47
N GLU A 33 -45.15 34.58 -25.17
CA GLU A 33 -45.47 33.15 -25.22
C GLU A 33 -44.36 32.33 -25.87
N ALA A 34 -43.80 32.80 -26.99
CA ALA A 34 -42.68 32.15 -27.64
C ALA A 34 -41.46 32.04 -26.70
N ARG A 35 -41.11 33.14 -26.01
CA ARG A 35 -40.02 33.14 -25.02
C ARG A 35 -40.31 32.23 -23.83
N ALA A 36 -41.55 32.20 -23.34
CA ALA A 36 -41.95 31.32 -22.25
C ALA A 36 -41.86 29.85 -22.65
N ALA A 37 -42.27 29.50 -23.88
CA ALA A 37 -42.14 28.14 -24.40
C ALA A 37 -40.67 27.69 -24.48
N THR A 38 -39.78 28.53 -25.01
CA THR A 38 -38.33 28.24 -25.05
C THR A 38 -37.74 28.09 -23.64
N ALA A 39 -38.08 28.98 -22.72
CA ALA A 39 -37.58 28.90 -21.35
C ALA A 39 -38.06 27.63 -20.61
N LEU A 40 -39.27 27.16 -20.90
CA LEU A 40 -39.78 25.90 -20.36
C LEU A 40 -39.01 24.70 -20.91
N GLU A 41 -38.73 24.68 -22.22
CA GLU A 41 -37.93 23.63 -22.86
C GLU A 41 -36.51 23.57 -22.27
N GLU A 42 -35.85 24.72 -22.13
CA GLU A 42 -34.53 24.83 -21.49
C GLU A 42 -34.56 24.34 -20.04
N LEU A 43 -35.58 24.72 -19.27
CA LEU A 43 -35.75 24.29 -17.89
C LEU A 43 -35.97 22.77 -17.79
N THR A 44 -36.73 22.18 -18.71
CA THR A 44 -36.90 20.72 -18.76
C THR A 44 -35.59 20.02 -19.08
N GLY A 45 -34.84 20.48 -20.09
CA GLY A 45 -33.54 19.91 -20.43
C GLY A 45 -32.52 20.05 -19.29
N ALA A 46 -32.50 21.19 -18.60
CA ALA A 46 -31.64 21.39 -17.43
C ALA A 46 -31.98 20.44 -16.26
N ARG A 47 -33.27 20.16 -16.04
CA ARG A 47 -33.72 19.22 -15.01
C ARG A 47 -33.32 17.78 -15.34
N GLU A 48 -33.47 17.38 -16.59
CA GLU A 48 -33.03 16.05 -17.06
C GLU A 48 -31.52 15.89 -16.94
N ALA A 49 -30.75 16.90 -17.38
CA ALA A 49 -29.29 16.90 -17.24
C ALA A 49 -28.86 16.81 -15.76
N ARG A 50 -29.53 17.55 -14.86
CA ARG A 50 -29.26 17.47 -13.42
C ARG A 50 -29.58 16.08 -12.87
N SER A 51 -30.74 15.51 -13.21
CA SER A 51 -31.11 14.15 -12.78
C SER A 51 -30.10 13.11 -13.25
N ASN A 52 -29.57 13.24 -14.47
CA ASN A 52 -28.55 12.34 -14.99
C ASN A 52 -27.22 12.48 -14.25
N LEU A 53 -26.82 13.71 -13.90
CA LEU A 53 -25.61 13.96 -13.11
C LEU A 53 -25.74 13.46 -11.67
N GLU A 54 -26.93 13.61 -11.06
CA GLU A 54 -27.22 13.07 -9.73
C GLU A 54 -27.10 11.53 -9.73
N ALA A 55 -27.67 10.85 -10.73
CA ALA A 55 -27.52 9.40 -10.88
C ALA A 55 -26.06 8.96 -11.08
N GLN A 56 -25.28 9.68 -11.91
CA GLN A 56 -23.85 9.40 -12.09
C GLN A 56 -23.04 9.61 -10.81
N LEU A 57 -23.39 10.62 -10.01
CA LEU A 57 -22.73 10.87 -8.73
C LEU A 57 -23.02 9.75 -7.73
N GLU A 58 -24.27 9.29 -7.65
CA GLU A 58 -24.65 8.16 -6.80
C GLU A 58 -23.90 6.87 -7.20
N GLU A 59 -23.81 6.58 -8.51
CA GLU A 59 -23.04 5.44 -9.03
C GLU A 59 -21.55 5.56 -8.70
N ALA A 60 -20.96 6.74 -8.88
CA ALA A 60 -19.55 6.97 -8.58
C ALA A 60 -19.24 6.82 -7.08
N VAL A 61 -20.13 7.28 -6.20
CA VAL A 61 -20.01 7.12 -4.75
C VAL A 61 -20.06 5.63 -4.38
N ALA A 62 -21.03 4.89 -4.91
CA ALA A 62 -21.14 3.44 -4.64
C ALA A 62 -19.91 2.66 -5.15
N ALA A 63 -19.38 3.02 -6.32
CA ALA A 63 -18.16 2.42 -6.86
C ALA A 63 -16.93 2.73 -5.97
N TRP A 64 -16.83 3.95 -5.47
CA TRP A 64 -15.74 4.36 -4.57
C TRP A 64 -15.78 3.61 -3.24
N GLU A 65 -16.95 3.51 -2.60
CA GLU A 65 -17.13 2.75 -1.36
C GLU A 65 -16.78 1.26 -1.54
N THR A 66 -17.16 0.68 -2.68
CA THR A 66 -16.81 -0.70 -3.02
C THR A 66 -15.30 -0.87 -3.15
N ALA A 67 -14.64 0.02 -3.91
CA ALA A 67 -13.20 -0.02 -4.10
C ALA A 67 -12.42 0.19 -2.80
N GLU A 68 -12.89 1.08 -1.92
CA GLU A 68 -12.30 1.28 -0.59
C GLU A 68 -12.42 0.03 0.28
N GLY A 69 -13.58 -0.63 0.27
CA GLY A 69 -13.80 -1.89 0.98
C GLY A 69 -12.90 -3.02 0.49
N GLU A 70 -12.70 -3.15 -0.82
CA GLU A 70 -11.77 -4.13 -1.40
C GLU A 70 -10.31 -3.82 -1.06
N LEU A 71 -9.93 -2.53 -1.09
CA LEU A 71 -8.59 -2.11 -0.71
C LEU A 71 -8.29 -2.38 0.78
N ALA A 72 -9.27 -2.18 1.66
CA ALA A 72 -9.13 -2.51 3.07
C ALA A 72 -8.96 -4.02 3.28
N ARG A 73 -9.77 -4.84 2.59
CA ARG A 73 -9.67 -6.31 2.65
C ARG A 73 -8.31 -6.82 2.18
N THR A 74 -7.87 -6.40 1.00
CA THR A 74 -6.58 -6.82 0.43
C THR A 74 -5.39 -6.39 1.30
N ARG A 75 -5.46 -5.22 1.95
CA ARG A 75 -4.44 -4.79 2.93
C ARG A 75 -4.40 -5.68 4.16
N SER A 76 -5.56 -6.07 4.70
CA SER A 76 -5.64 -6.99 5.84
C SER A 76 -5.04 -8.34 5.47
N GLU A 77 -5.45 -8.93 4.34
CA GLU A 77 -4.92 -10.21 3.86
C GLU A 77 -3.41 -10.14 3.60
N ALA A 78 -2.90 -9.04 3.05
CA ALA A 78 -1.47 -8.82 2.87
C ALA A 78 -0.70 -8.70 4.20
N ALA A 79 -1.31 -8.15 5.25
CA ALA A 79 -0.72 -8.09 6.58
C ALA A 79 -0.68 -9.48 7.23
N ASP A 80 -1.80 -10.21 7.18
CA ASP A 80 -1.92 -11.56 7.74
C ASP A 80 -0.95 -12.54 7.07
N THR A 81 -0.84 -12.47 5.75
CA THR A 81 0.12 -13.30 4.99
C THR A 81 1.58 -12.97 5.34
N ARG A 82 1.94 -11.69 5.51
CA ARG A 82 3.29 -11.30 5.95
C ARG A 82 3.60 -11.79 7.37
N MET A 83 2.64 -11.68 8.29
CA MET A 83 2.80 -12.20 9.64
C MET A 83 2.99 -13.72 9.63
N GLY A 84 2.17 -14.44 8.85
CA GLY A 84 2.30 -15.88 8.68
C GLY A 84 3.64 -16.30 8.06
N LEU A 85 4.16 -15.55 7.09
CA LEU A 85 5.49 -15.79 6.50
C LEU A 85 6.62 -15.54 7.52
N ALA A 86 6.54 -14.46 8.30
CA ALA A 86 7.52 -14.19 9.35
C ALA A 86 7.53 -15.29 10.43
N GLU A 87 6.34 -15.75 10.86
CA GLU A 87 6.23 -16.86 11.81
C GLU A 87 6.79 -18.17 11.23
N ALA A 88 6.49 -18.46 9.96
CA ALA A 88 7.01 -19.63 9.26
C ALA A 88 8.54 -19.57 9.13
N ALA A 89 9.12 -18.41 8.85
CA ALA A 89 10.57 -18.21 8.78
C ALA A 89 11.24 -18.48 10.14
N VAL A 90 10.68 -17.99 11.25
CA VAL A 90 11.18 -18.28 12.60
C VAL A 90 11.16 -19.79 12.87
N LYS A 91 10.02 -20.45 12.65
CA LYS A 91 9.86 -21.90 12.85
C LYS A 91 10.83 -22.71 11.97
N TYR A 92 11.02 -22.28 10.73
CA TYR A 92 11.95 -22.92 9.79
C TYR A 92 13.40 -22.84 10.29
N ARG A 93 13.83 -21.66 10.74
CA ARG A 93 15.16 -21.45 11.34
C ARG A 93 15.35 -22.32 12.57
N GLU A 94 14.39 -22.35 13.48
CA GLU A 94 14.44 -23.18 14.69
C GLU A 94 14.54 -24.66 14.36
N ALA A 95 13.74 -25.16 13.41
CA ALA A 95 13.80 -26.55 12.97
C ALA A 95 15.15 -26.90 12.32
N LYS A 96 15.71 -26.00 11.52
CA LYS A 96 17.03 -26.16 10.90
C LYS A 96 18.15 -26.24 11.94
N LEU A 97 18.14 -25.34 12.94
CA LEU A 97 19.13 -25.33 14.02
C LEU A 97 18.99 -26.57 14.93
N ALA A 98 17.75 -27.00 15.23
CA ALA A 98 17.51 -28.22 16.00
C ALA A 98 18.03 -29.48 15.28
N ALA A 99 17.98 -29.50 13.96
CA ALA A 99 18.50 -30.61 13.14
C ALA A 99 20.03 -30.62 13.02
N ALA A 100 20.72 -29.52 13.34
CA ALA A 100 22.18 -29.40 13.27
C ALA A 100 22.75 -28.71 14.53
N PRO A 101 22.79 -29.43 15.67
CA PRO A 101 23.21 -28.86 16.96
C PRO A 101 24.68 -28.39 16.99
N GLU A 102 25.49 -28.80 16.01
CA GLU A 102 26.86 -28.33 15.84
C GLU A 102 26.99 -26.89 15.31
N ILE A 103 25.89 -26.31 14.82
CA ILE A 103 25.85 -24.95 14.27
C ILE A 103 25.34 -23.98 15.34
N PRO A 104 26.17 -23.01 15.78
CA PRO A 104 25.74 -21.99 16.73
C PRO A 104 24.61 -21.11 16.17
N GLN A 105 23.59 -20.85 17.00
CA GLN A 105 22.44 -20.01 16.64
C GLN A 105 22.85 -18.57 16.29
N GLU A 106 24.00 -18.10 16.79
CA GLU A 106 24.54 -16.76 16.56
C GLU A 106 25.03 -16.58 15.12
N LEU A 107 25.37 -17.67 14.42
CA LEU A 107 25.82 -17.63 13.03
C LEU A 107 24.66 -17.58 12.02
N VAL A 108 23.44 -17.86 12.46
CA VAL A 108 22.23 -17.83 11.62
C VAL A 108 21.31 -16.77 12.18
N PRO A 109 21.38 -15.50 11.73
CA PRO A 109 20.53 -14.42 12.24
C PRO A 109 19.05 -14.67 11.91
N ALA A 110 18.17 -13.92 12.59
CA ALA A 110 16.77 -13.85 12.19
C ALA A 110 16.66 -13.20 10.80
N ALA A 111 15.81 -13.75 9.95
CA ALA A 111 15.58 -13.27 8.60
C ALA A 111 14.10 -13.43 8.24
N GLU A 112 13.62 -12.60 7.31
CA GLU A 112 12.21 -12.55 6.92
C GLU A 112 11.87 -13.57 5.84
N SER A 113 12.89 -14.13 5.17
CA SER A 113 12.70 -15.12 4.11
C SER A 113 13.45 -16.44 4.39
N LEU A 114 12.87 -17.54 3.89
CA LEU A 114 13.48 -18.88 3.99
C LEU A 114 14.81 -18.95 3.22
N ALA A 115 14.92 -18.23 2.09
CA ALA A 115 16.13 -18.20 1.28
C ALA A 115 17.32 -17.58 2.03
N GLU A 116 17.09 -16.46 2.74
CA GLU A 116 18.11 -15.84 3.59
C GLU A 116 18.51 -16.75 4.75
N ILE A 117 17.55 -17.48 5.35
CA ILE A 117 17.83 -18.46 6.40
C ILE A 117 18.74 -19.58 5.85
N ASP A 118 18.44 -20.11 4.66
CA ASP A 118 19.24 -21.16 4.05
C ASP A 118 20.66 -20.69 3.69
N GLU A 119 20.79 -19.48 3.14
CA GLU A 119 22.10 -18.90 2.83
C GLU A 119 22.93 -18.71 4.10
N ALA A 120 22.33 -18.13 5.14
CA ALA A 120 22.97 -17.94 6.43
C ALA A 120 23.37 -19.27 7.08
N PHE A 121 22.52 -20.30 6.98
CA PHE A 121 22.79 -21.62 7.51
C PHE A 121 23.97 -22.31 6.80
N GLU A 122 24.04 -22.23 5.47
CA GLU A 122 25.17 -22.76 4.71
C GLU A 122 26.47 -21.99 4.99
N ALA A 123 26.40 -20.68 5.21
CA ALA A 123 27.54 -19.89 5.66
C ALA A 123 28.01 -20.33 7.06
N ALA A 124 27.08 -20.50 8.00
CA ALA A 124 27.36 -20.97 9.35
C ALA A 124 27.99 -22.36 9.36
N ARG A 125 27.51 -23.27 8.52
CA ARG A 125 28.05 -24.63 8.37
C ARG A 125 29.51 -24.62 7.92
N ARG A 126 29.86 -23.75 6.96
CA ARG A 126 31.25 -23.58 6.51
C ARG A 126 32.17 -23.10 7.62
N VAL A 127 31.73 -22.11 8.40
CA VAL A 127 32.49 -21.58 9.55
C VAL A 127 32.67 -22.65 10.63
N ALA A 128 31.61 -23.39 10.97
CA ALA A 128 31.67 -24.46 11.96
C ALA A 128 32.63 -25.59 11.55
N ALA A 129 32.65 -25.95 10.27
CA ALA A 129 33.59 -26.94 9.73
C ALA A 129 35.05 -26.48 9.87
N GLN A 130 35.35 -25.22 9.49
CA GLN A 130 36.69 -24.64 9.62
C GLN A 130 37.16 -24.56 11.09
N LEU A 131 36.25 -24.21 12.01
CA LEU A 131 36.58 -24.15 13.44
C LEU A 131 36.91 -25.55 13.98
N ARG A 132 36.18 -26.58 13.56
CA ARG A 132 36.43 -27.96 13.97
C ARG A 132 37.80 -28.46 13.52
N GLU A 133 38.13 -28.25 12.25
CA GLU A 133 39.45 -28.59 11.68
C GLU A 133 40.58 -27.91 12.47
N ARG A 134 40.45 -26.61 12.74
CA ARG A 134 41.45 -25.84 13.49
C ARG A 134 41.66 -26.35 14.92
N ILE A 135 40.57 -26.72 15.61
CA ILE A 135 40.63 -27.29 16.96
C ILE A 135 41.29 -28.68 16.94
N GLU A 136 41.04 -29.49 15.90
CA GLU A 136 41.66 -30.81 15.75
C GLU A 136 43.17 -30.69 15.50
N ASP A 137 43.59 -29.77 14.64
CA ASP A 137 45.01 -29.47 14.38
C ASP A 137 45.75 -28.97 15.64
N GLU A 138 45.11 -28.09 16.42
CA GLU A 138 45.65 -27.61 17.69
C GLU A 138 45.81 -28.76 18.71
N ARG A 139 44.84 -29.67 18.79
CA ARG A 139 44.91 -30.86 19.66
C ARG A 139 46.02 -31.83 19.25
N LEU A 140 46.25 -32.00 17.95
CA LEU A 140 47.33 -32.85 17.44
C LEU A 140 48.71 -32.22 17.71
N SER A 141 48.81 -30.90 17.53
CA SER A 141 50.04 -30.15 17.77
C SER A 141 50.40 -30.02 19.26
N ALA A 142 49.40 -30.02 20.15
CA ALA A 142 49.58 -29.97 21.60
C ALA A 142 49.93 -31.33 22.24
N ARG A 143 49.96 -32.43 21.48
CA ARG A 143 50.46 -33.72 21.99
C ARG A 143 51.98 -33.65 22.19
N VAL A 144 52.37 -33.27 23.41
CA VAL A 144 53.77 -33.34 23.87
C VAL A 144 54.22 -34.81 23.78
N PRO A 145 55.38 -35.12 23.17
CA PRO A 145 55.93 -36.47 23.15
C PRO A 145 56.05 -37.01 24.58
N VAL A 146 55.39 -38.13 24.85
CA VAL A 146 55.48 -38.83 26.14
C VAL A 146 56.87 -39.47 26.21
N GLY A 147 57.85 -38.66 26.61
CA GLY A 147 59.25 -39.01 26.47
C GLY A 147 60.17 -37.97 27.09
N SER A 148 59.85 -37.53 28.32
CA SER A 148 60.89 -36.93 29.16
C SER A 148 62.04 -37.94 29.25
N PRO A 149 63.28 -37.57 28.87
CA PRO A 149 64.42 -38.45 29.03
C PRO A 149 64.47 -38.94 30.48
N SER A 150 64.65 -40.25 30.67
CA SER A 150 64.82 -40.82 32.00
C SER A 150 65.90 -40.02 32.73
N ARG A 151 65.56 -39.49 33.91
CA ARG A 151 66.53 -38.77 34.75
C ARG A 151 67.69 -39.72 34.99
N ARG A 152 68.87 -39.42 34.42
CA ARG A 152 70.11 -40.07 34.83
C ARG A 152 70.25 -39.82 36.34
N PRO A 153 70.44 -40.86 37.17
CA PRO A 153 70.75 -40.66 38.58
C PRO A 153 72.00 -39.77 38.66
N THR A 154 71.97 -38.79 39.56
CA THR A 154 73.10 -37.90 39.83
C THR A 154 74.33 -38.75 40.14
N ASP A 155 75.40 -38.58 39.36
CA ASP A 155 76.64 -39.31 39.57
C ASP A 155 77.36 -38.75 40.80
N LEU A 156 77.24 -39.47 41.92
CA LEU A 156 77.87 -39.12 43.21
C LEU A 156 79.34 -39.54 43.28
N SER A 157 79.91 -40.05 42.18
CA SER A 157 81.33 -40.46 42.09
C SER A 157 82.30 -39.28 42.12
N ALA A 158 81.82 -38.06 41.87
CA ALA A 158 82.64 -36.84 41.89
C ALA A 158 82.64 -36.11 43.25
N LEU A 159 81.89 -36.58 44.24
CA LEU A 159 81.87 -35.97 45.58
C LEU A 159 83.02 -36.50 46.44
N SER A 160 83.74 -35.57 47.05
CA SER A 160 84.82 -35.85 47.98
C SER A 160 84.30 -36.53 49.26
N ALA A 161 85.15 -37.24 50.00
CA ALA A 161 84.76 -37.96 51.22
C ALA A 161 84.21 -37.05 52.34
N SER A 162 84.39 -35.73 52.23
CA SER A 162 83.83 -34.73 53.14
C SER A 162 82.44 -34.21 52.75
N GLU A 163 81.94 -34.57 51.56
CA GLU A 163 80.67 -34.08 51.00
C GLU A 163 79.65 -35.19 50.72
N LYS A 164 79.98 -36.44 51.06
CA LYS A 164 79.00 -37.53 51.22
C LYS A 164 78.42 -37.48 52.63
#